data_AF-A0A529FL47-F1
#
_entry.id   AF-A0A529FL47-F1
#
_cell.length_a   1.000
_cell.length_b   1.000
_cell.length_c   1.000
_cell.angle_alpha   90.00
_cell.angle_beta   90.00
_cell.angle_gamma   90.00
#
_symmetry.space_group_name_H-M   'P 1'
#
loop_
_entity.id
_entity.type
_entity.pdbx_description
1 polymer ?
#
loop_
_entity_poly.entity_id
_entity_poly.type
_entity_poly.pdbx_seq_one_letter_code
_entity_poly.pdbx_strand_id
1 'polypeptide(L)' 'VHGSAPDIAHLGIANPIATIWSGAMMLDHLGEKAAAGRMMKALEATTARGIGTSPGKDRTQAITAAVVAALT' A
#
# COMPACT_ATOMS: atom_id res chain seq x y z
N VAL A 1 4.98 8.95 -4.89
CA VAL A 1 6.20 8.29 -5.42
C VAL A 1 7.36 8.50 -4.46
N HIS A 2 8.34 7.60 -4.44
CA HIS A 2 9.55 7.70 -3.63
C HIS A 2 10.76 7.08 -4.35
N GLY A 3 11.97 7.37 -3.86
CA GLY A 3 13.23 6.77 -4.32
C GLY A 3 13.57 5.46 -3.60
N SER A 4 14.85 5.08 -3.60
CA SER A 4 15.35 3.82 -3.01
C SER A 4 15.46 3.79 -1.49
N ALA A 5 15.50 4.96 -0.82
CA ALA A 5 15.56 5.11 0.64
C ALA A 5 16.60 4.19 1.33
N PRO A 6 17.90 4.31 0.99
CA PRO A 6 18.94 3.39 1.45
C PRO A 6 19.14 3.38 2.97
N ASP A 7 18.83 4.51 3.63
CA ASP A 7 18.85 4.70 5.08
C ASP A 7 17.89 3.77 5.82
N ILE A 8 16.79 3.34 5.18
CA ILE A 8 15.77 2.47 5.81
C ILE A 8 15.61 1.09 5.14
N ALA A 9 16.35 0.81 4.07
CA ALA A 9 16.15 -0.39 3.23
C ALA A 9 16.20 -1.72 4.01
N HIS A 10 16.95 -1.78 5.10
CA HIS A 10 17.15 -2.97 5.93
C HIS A 10 16.26 -3.02 7.19
N LEU A 11 15.44 -1.99 7.42
CA LEU A 11 14.69 -1.82 8.67
C LEU A 11 13.28 -2.40 8.66
N GLY A 12 12.75 -2.75 7.48
CA GLY A 12 11.38 -3.29 7.36
C GLY A 12 10.28 -2.28 7.70
N ILE A 13 10.57 -0.98 7.56
CA ILE A 13 9.64 0.13 7.83
C ILE A 13 9.31 0.96 6.57
N ALA A 14 9.75 0.51 5.40
CA ALA A 14 9.36 1.13 4.14
C ALA A 14 7.84 1.05 3.98
N ASN A 15 7.21 2.14 3.58
CA ASN A 15 5.76 2.19 3.40
C ASN A 15 5.38 1.63 2.01
N PRO A 16 4.68 0.48 1.93
CA PRO A 16 4.37 -0.16 0.65
C PRO A 16 3.20 0.48 -0.11
N ILE A 17 2.49 1.46 0.48
CA ILE A 17 1.26 2.04 -0.09
C ILE A 17 1.50 2.58 -1.51
N ALA A 18 2.61 3.27 -1.76
CA ALA A 18 2.90 3.84 -3.08
C ALA A 18 3.02 2.76 -4.15
N THR A 19 3.73 1.66 -3.88
CA THR A 19 3.88 0.53 -4.79
C THR A 19 2.55 -0.19 -5.02
N ILE A 20 1.75 -0.39 -3.96
CA ILE A 20 0.43 -1.03 -4.07
C ILE A 20 -0.50 -0.18 -4.94
N TRP A 21 -0.53 1.14 -4.73
CA TRP A 21 -1.33 2.05 -5.56
C TRP A 21 -0.85 2.04 -7.01
N SER A 22 0.46 2.05 -7.27
CA SER A 22 0.97 1.87 -8.64
C SER A 22 0.48 0.56 -9.28
N GLY A 23 0.39 -0.53 -8.51
CA GLY A 23 -0.25 -1.78 -8.95
C GLY A 23 -1.74 -1.61 -9.30
N ALA A 24 -2.50 -0.86 -8.50
CA ALA A 24 -3.91 -0.56 -8.80
C ALA A 24 -4.04 0.27 -10.09
N MET A 25 -3.17 1.27 -10.31
CA MET A 25 -3.12 2.06 -11.54
C MET A 25 -2.77 1.19 -12.76
N MET A 26 -1.85 0.24 -12.59
CA MET A 26 -1.50 -0.72 -13.64
C MET A 26 -2.71 -1.61 -14.01
N LEU A 27 -3.43 -2.13 -13.01
CA LEU A 27 -4.65 -2.91 -13.27
C LEU A 27 -5.71 -2.11 -14.01
N ASP A 28 -5.95 -0.85 -13.61
CA ASP A 28 -6.88 0.02 -14.31
C ASP A 28 -6.48 0.25 -15.77
N HIS A 29 -5.17 0.49 -16.01
CA HIS A 29 -4.62 0.62 -17.36
C HIS A 29 -4.82 -0.64 -18.23
N LEU A 30 -4.72 -1.82 -17.64
CA LEU A 30 -4.95 -3.10 -18.31
C LEU A 30 -6.44 -3.44 -18.52
N GLY A 31 -7.36 -2.60 -18.04
CA GLY A 31 -8.80 -2.82 -18.13
C GLY A 31 -9.39 -3.58 -16.94
N GLU A 32 -8.58 -3.98 -15.95
CA GLU A 32 -8.99 -4.70 -14.74
C GLU A 32 -9.58 -3.78 -13.67
N LYS A 33 -10.59 -2.98 -14.07
CA LYS A 33 -11.17 -1.92 -13.23
C LYS A 33 -11.74 -2.42 -11.90
N ALA A 34 -12.34 -3.60 -11.90
CA ALA A 34 -12.89 -4.20 -10.69
C ALA A 34 -11.78 -4.53 -9.68
N ALA A 35 -10.67 -5.11 -10.14
CA ALA A 35 -9.53 -5.42 -9.29
C ALA A 35 -8.83 -4.14 -8.78
N ALA A 36 -8.63 -3.16 -9.66
CA ALA A 36 -8.10 -1.84 -9.29
C ALA A 36 -8.95 -1.17 -8.21
N GLY A 37 -10.27 -1.16 -8.39
CA GLY A 37 -11.22 -0.60 -7.42
C GLY A 37 -11.18 -1.30 -6.06
N ARG A 38 -11.06 -2.64 -6.03
CA ARG A 38 -10.90 -3.40 -4.77
C ARG A 38 -9.60 -3.04 -4.06
N MET A 39 -8.49 -2.92 -4.78
CA MET A 39 -7.21 -2.49 -4.21
C MET A 39 -7.27 -1.08 -3.62
N MET A 40 -7.89 -0.13 -4.32
CA MET A 40 -8.05 1.24 -3.83
C MET A 40 -8.92 1.30 -2.57
N LYS A 41 -10.06 0.59 -2.55
CA LYS A 41 -10.91 0.50 -1.36
C LYS A 41 -10.17 -0.10 -0.15
N ALA A 42 -9.36 -1.13 -0.36
CA ALA A 42 -8.56 -1.72 0.71
C ALA A 42 -7.50 -0.76 1.26
N LEU A 43 -6.85 0.03 0.39
CA LEU A 43 -5.92 1.10 0.79
C LEU A 43 -6.64 2.19 1.59
N GLU A 44 -7.80 2.65 1.12
CA GLU A 44 -8.63 3.66 1.81
C GLU A 44 -9.06 3.16 3.20
N ALA A 45 -9.58 1.94 3.30
CA ALA A 45 -9.98 1.35 4.58
C ALA A 45 -8.79 1.18 5.55
N THR A 46 -7.61 0.83 5.03
CA THR A 46 -6.39 0.69 5.84
C THR A 46 -5.91 2.04 6.37
N THR A 47 -5.83 3.04 5.49
CA THR A 47 -5.35 4.38 5.86
C THR A 47 -6.35 5.16 6.71
N ALA A 48 -7.65 4.94 6.55
CA ALA A 48 -8.70 5.47 7.43
C ALA A 48 -8.56 5.00 8.89
N ARG A 49 -7.94 3.83 9.11
CA ARG A 49 -7.59 3.32 10.45
C ARG A 49 -6.25 3.87 10.98
N GLY A 50 -5.59 4.76 10.23
CA GLY A 50 -4.31 5.36 10.60
C GLY A 50 -3.09 4.47 10.40
N ILE A 51 -3.23 3.35 9.68
CA ILE A 51 -2.13 2.41 9.39
C ILE A 51 -1.40 2.87 8.12
N GLY A 52 -0.08 3.04 8.21
CA GLY A 52 0.76 3.49 7.10
C GLY A 52 0.63 4.97 6.74
N THR A 53 -0.02 5.79 7.59
CA THR A 53 -0.18 7.24 7.36
C THR A 53 0.99 8.07 7.89
N SER A 54 1.84 7.49 8.74
CA SER A 54 3.05 8.14 9.27
C SER A 54 4.29 7.36 8.85
N PRO A 55 5.30 8.00 8.22
CA PRO A 55 6.54 7.33 7.82
C PRO A 55 7.22 6.64 9.00
N GLY A 56 7.64 5.38 8.81
CA GLY A 56 8.40 4.61 9.80
C GLY A 56 7.60 4.12 11.03
N LYS A 57 6.35 4.55 11.21
CA LYS A 57 5.52 4.18 12.37
C LYS A 57 5.12 2.70 12.35
N ASP A 58 4.64 2.22 11.21
CA ASP A 58 4.18 0.85 11.02
C ASP A 58 5.20 0.05 10.21
N ARG A 59 5.35 -1.24 10.50
CA ARG A 59 6.20 -2.14 9.71
C ARG A 59 5.59 -2.41 8.34
N THR A 60 6.44 -2.57 7.32
CA THR A 60 6.03 -2.90 5.94
C THR A 60 5.05 -4.08 5.91
N GLN A 61 5.39 -5.16 6.63
CA GLN A 61 4.56 -6.37 6.70
C GLN A 61 3.20 -6.12 7.36
N ALA A 62 3.14 -5.28 8.38
CA ALA A 62 1.90 -4.96 9.09
C ALA A 62 0.97 -4.12 8.20
N ILE A 63 1.51 -3.14 7.46
CA ILE A 63 0.74 -2.37 6.47
C ILE A 63 0.20 -3.31 5.39
N THR A 64 1.05 -4.15 4.80
CA THR A 64 0.62 -5.10 3.76
C THR A 64 -0.46 -6.06 4.27
N ALA A 65 -0.29 -6.63 5.47
CA ALA A 65 -1.28 -7.53 6.05
C ALA A 65 -2.63 -6.83 6.29
N ALA A 66 -2.62 -5.56 6.73
CA ALA A 66 -3.84 -4.77 6.90
C ALA A 66 -4.56 -4.53 5.56
N VAL A 67 -3.80 -4.22 4.50
CA VAL A 67 -4.37 -4.06 3.15
C VAL A 67 -4.96 -5.38 2.65
N VAL A 68 -4.25 -6.50 2.80
CA VAL A 68 -4.74 -7.83 2.39
C VAL A 68 -6.01 -8.21 3.15
N ALA A 69 -6.07 -7.95 4.46
CA ALA A 69 -7.26 -8.21 5.27
C ALA A 69 -8.46 -7.32 4.87
N ALA A 70 -8.21 -6.15 4.28
CA ALA A 70 -9.23 -5.23 3.78
C ALA A 70 -9.65 -5.51 2.32
N LEU A 71 -8.98 -6.43 1.61
CA LEU A 71 -9.40 -6.85 0.27
C LEU A 71 -10.64 -7.74 0.39
N THR A 72 -11.78 -7.17 0.02
CA THR A 72 -13.07 -7.86 -0.12
C THR A 72 -13.42 -8.01 -1.59
#